data_AF-A0A090QZ82-F1
#
_entry.id   AF-A0A090QZ82-F1
#
_cell.length_a   1.000
_cell.length_b   1.000
_cell.length_c   1.000
_cell.angle_alpha   90.00
_cell.angle_beta   90.00
_cell.angle_gamma   90.00
#
_symmetry.space_group_name_H-M   'P 1'
#
loop_
_entity.id
_entity.type
_entity.pdbx_description
1 polymer ?
#
loop_
_entity_poly.entity_id
_entity_poly.type
_entity_poly.pdbx_seq_one_letter_code
_entity_poly.pdbx_strand_id
1 'polypeptide(L)'
;MAKFSLPALLVGALSVSLPATASTTTANSTTDNAVTSTAAQTDVLTDAQKAAQEKAKAEALAKKATIHKINAIQRDLTSIRQQALKQHPELVKQAKALETTYKQKAEEIGYNPDAFVAKAEALQKELRKTNMPEEERNKLVKEFAAAKQQLAHQRQVLISDPTLVSLQKSLQQDTIAAMKASDPKTEALLTELQQLIDSVR
;
A
#
# COMPACT_ATOMS: atom_id res chain seq x y z
N MET A 1 -24.82 4.33 20.64
CA MET A 1 -23.38 4.05 20.78
C MET A 1 -22.91 3.35 19.51
N ALA A 2 -22.37 4.10 18.56
CA ALA A 2 -21.93 3.55 17.27
C ALA A 2 -20.54 2.90 17.44
N LYS A 3 -20.45 1.61 17.11
CA LYS A 3 -19.20 0.84 17.07
C LYS A 3 -18.40 1.30 15.84
N PHE A 4 -17.53 2.30 16.02
CA PHE A 4 -16.51 2.64 15.03
C PHE A 4 -15.40 1.58 15.14
N SER A 5 -15.44 0.61 14.22
CA SER A 5 -14.31 -0.29 13.98
C SER A 5 -13.17 0.56 13.44
N LEU A 6 -12.02 0.49 14.12
CA LEU A 6 -10.81 1.25 13.78
C LEU A 6 -10.48 1.10 12.28
N PRO A 7 -10.19 2.18 11.54
CA PRO A 7 -9.45 2.02 10.31
C PRO A 7 -8.02 1.64 10.68
N ALA A 8 -7.56 0.53 10.13
CA ALA A 8 -6.21 0.00 10.19
C ALA A 8 -5.19 0.95 9.50
N LEU A 9 -5.02 2.17 10.02
CA LEU A 9 -4.10 3.17 9.49
C LEU A 9 -2.65 3.01 9.98
N LEU A 10 -2.34 1.91 10.69
CA LEU A 10 -0.97 1.52 11.02
C LEU A 10 -0.53 0.19 10.37
N VAL A 11 -1.30 -0.31 9.40
CA VAL A 11 -0.99 -1.55 8.67
C VAL A 11 -1.17 -1.28 7.17
N GLY A 12 -0.12 -0.81 6.49
CA GLY A 12 -0.20 -0.69 5.03
C GLY A 12 0.68 0.39 4.43
N ALA A 13 1.97 0.40 4.76
CA ALA A 13 2.95 1.12 3.96
C ALA A 13 4.05 0.14 3.54
N LEU A 14 3.70 -0.85 2.72
CA LEU A 14 4.64 -1.52 1.81
C LEU A 14 3.89 -2.36 0.74
N SER A 15 2.94 -1.75 0.04
CA SER A 15 2.36 -2.35 -1.17
C SER A 15 3.23 -1.96 -2.36
N VAL A 16 4.28 -2.73 -2.62
CA VAL A 16 5.03 -2.64 -3.88
C VAL A 16 4.09 -3.10 -5.01
N SER A 17 3.67 -2.15 -5.84
CA SER A 17 2.93 -2.38 -7.07
C SER A 17 3.87 -2.99 -8.11
N LEU A 18 3.69 -4.26 -8.46
CA LEU A 18 4.32 -4.85 -9.66
C LEU A 18 3.64 -4.30 -10.92
N PRO A 19 4.37 -3.95 -11.99
CA PRO A 19 3.77 -3.62 -13.27
C PRO A 19 3.28 -4.88 -13.99
N ALA A 20 2.04 -4.83 -14.50
CA ALA A 20 1.50 -5.80 -15.43
C ALA A 20 2.24 -5.68 -16.78
N THR A 21 2.89 -6.75 -17.23
CA THR A 21 3.45 -6.84 -18.58
C THR A 21 2.31 -7.06 -19.58
N ALA A 22 2.08 -6.07 -20.43
CA ALA A 22 1.18 -6.17 -21.58
C ALA A 22 1.78 -7.11 -22.63
N SER A 23 1.01 -8.13 -23.06
CA SER A 23 1.33 -8.92 -24.25
C SER A 23 0.91 -8.16 -25.49
N THR A 24 1.88 -7.76 -26.32
CA THR A 24 1.62 -7.23 -27.66
C THR A 24 1.35 -8.37 -28.63
N THR A 25 0.09 -8.47 -29.07
CA THR A 25 -0.33 -9.23 -30.24
C THR A 25 0.09 -8.45 -31.49
N THR A 26 1.09 -8.93 -32.21
CA THR A 26 1.41 -8.46 -33.56
C THR A 26 0.80 -9.42 -34.57
N ALA A 27 -0.21 -8.95 -35.28
CA ALA A 27 -0.71 -9.58 -36.50
C ALA A 27 0.32 -9.37 -37.63
N ASN A 28 0.61 -10.43 -38.39
CA ASN A 28 1.22 -10.29 -39.71
C ASN A 28 0.59 -11.31 -40.67
N SER A 29 -0.12 -10.80 -41.66
CA SER A 29 -0.56 -11.50 -42.86
C SER A 29 0.45 -11.25 -43.97
N THR A 30 0.80 -12.26 -44.79
CA THR A 30 0.80 -12.23 -46.28
C THR A 30 1.56 -13.43 -46.87
N THR A 31 0.85 -14.13 -47.78
CA THR A 31 1.22 -15.00 -48.92
C THR A 31 1.88 -16.38 -48.77
N ASP A 32 1.15 -17.34 -49.37
CA ASP A 32 1.56 -18.57 -50.08
C ASP A 32 3.02 -18.63 -50.58
N ASN A 33 3.72 -19.74 -50.30
CA ASN A 33 3.96 -20.79 -51.31
C ASN A 33 4.54 -22.06 -50.66
N ALA A 34 4.15 -23.22 -51.18
CA ALA A 34 4.51 -24.55 -50.70
C ALA A 34 5.97 -24.93 -50.99
N VAL A 35 6.55 -25.81 -50.15
CA VAL A 35 7.28 -27.06 -50.49
C VAL A 35 8.16 -27.50 -49.31
N THR A 36 7.79 -28.65 -48.74
CA THR A 36 8.59 -29.67 -48.03
C THR A 36 9.85 -29.27 -47.24
N SER A 37 9.84 -29.51 -45.93
CA SER A 37 10.85 -30.39 -45.30
C SER A 37 10.42 -30.82 -43.90
N THR A 38 10.33 -32.13 -43.74
CA THR A 38 10.49 -32.90 -42.50
C THR A 38 11.63 -32.35 -41.64
N ALA A 39 11.37 -32.17 -40.34
CA ALA A 39 12.22 -32.58 -39.21
C ALA A 39 11.95 -31.70 -37.98
N ALA A 40 11.49 -32.35 -36.91
CA ALA A 40 11.68 -31.99 -35.51
C ALA A 40 12.17 -30.55 -35.21
N GLN A 41 11.24 -29.65 -34.88
CA GLN A 41 11.59 -28.51 -34.02
C GLN A 41 11.81 -29.06 -32.61
N THR A 42 13.00 -29.59 -32.39
CA THR A 42 13.55 -29.74 -31.05
C THR A 42 13.60 -28.36 -30.42
N ASP A 43 12.93 -28.26 -29.29
CA ASP A 43 13.00 -27.21 -28.28
C ASP A 43 14.46 -27.08 -27.80
N VAL A 44 15.31 -26.42 -28.59
CA VAL A 44 16.69 -26.10 -28.22
C VAL A 44 16.73 -24.62 -27.88
N LEU A 45 16.31 -24.31 -26.65
CA LEU A 45 16.77 -23.11 -25.97
C LEU A 45 18.30 -23.06 -26.11
N THR A 46 18.81 -21.96 -26.66
CA THR A 46 20.25 -21.73 -26.74
C THR A 46 20.85 -21.77 -25.32
N ASP A 47 22.12 -22.17 -25.19
CA ASP A 47 22.79 -22.21 -23.88
C ASP A 47 22.72 -20.85 -23.14
N ALA A 48 22.65 -19.76 -23.90
CA ALA A 48 22.43 -18.40 -23.40
C ALA A 48 21.03 -18.20 -22.79
N GLN A 49 19.98 -18.74 -23.42
CA GLN A 49 18.61 -18.68 -22.89
C GLN A 49 18.45 -19.58 -21.66
N LYS A 50 19.11 -20.74 -21.62
CA LYS A 50 19.10 -21.66 -20.47
C LYS A 50 19.83 -21.07 -19.26
N ALA A 51 20.98 -20.44 -19.48
CA ALA A 51 21.71 -19.71 -18.44
C ALA A 51 20.94 -18.49 -17.92
N ALA A 52 20.25 -17.75 -18.80
CA ALA A 52 19.39 -16.63 -18.40
C ALA A 52 18.19 -17.10 -17.57
N GLN A 53 17.59 -18.24 -17.92
CA GLN A 53 16.45 -18.82 -17.19
C GLN A 53 16.85 -19.34 -15.80
N GLU A 54 18.00 -20.01 -15.68
CA GLU A 54 18.53 -20.45 -14.38
C GLU A 54 18.92 -19.27 -13.48
N LYS A 55 19.52 -18.21 -14.06
CA LYS A 55 19.82 -16.97 -13.32
C LYS A 55 18.54 -16.29 -12.82
N ALA A 56 17.52 -16.14 -13.68
CA ALA A 56 16.24 -15.56 -13.29
C ALA A 56 15.53 -16.38 -12.20
N LYS A 57 15.62 -17.71 -12.26
CA LYS A 57 15.07 -18.61 -11.24
C LYS A 57 15.81 -18.49 -9.91
N ALA A 58 17.15 -18.41 -9.93
CA ALA A 58 17.95 -18.18 -8.74
C ALA A 58 17.64 -16.83 -8.08
N GLU A 59 17.50 -15.76 -8.89
CA GLU A 59 17.10 -14.44 -8.41
C GLU A 59 15.69 -14.44 -7.81
N ALA A 60 14.73 -15.14 -8.44
CA ALA A 60 13.37 -15.29 -7.92
C ALA A 60 13.34 -16.05 -6.58
N LEU A 61 14.14 -17.11 -6.44
CA LEU A 61 14.26 -17.87 -5.20
C LEU A 61 14.91 -17.03 -4.08
N ALA A 62 15.96 -16.27 -4.40
CA ALA A 62 16.60 -15.36 -3.46
C ALA A 62 15.61 -14.28 -2.97
N LYS A 63 14.86 -13.65 -3.89
CA LYS A 63 13.81 -12.68 -3.54
C LYS A 63 12.75 -13.29 -2.63
N LYS A 64 12.29 -14.51 -2.94
CA LYS A 64 11.32 -15.23 -2.10
C LYS A 64 11.86 -15.47 -0.69
N ALA A 65 13.12 -15.91 -0.57
CA ALA A 65 13.76 -16.11 0.74
C ALA A 65 13.87 -14.78 1.53
N THR A 66 14.23 -13.68 0.87
CA THR A 66 14.28 -12.36 1.50
C THR A 66 12.90 -11.92 2.00
N ILE A 67 11.84 -12.10 1.20
CA ILE A 67 10.46 -11.80 1.62
C ILE A 67 10.05 -12.64 2.84
N HIS A 68 10.40 -13.93 2.86
CA HIS A 68 10.12 -14.78 4.03
C HIS A 68 10.81 -14.28 5.30
N LYS A 69 12.06 -13.82 5.20
CA LYS A 69 12.79 -13.23 6.34
C LYS A 69 12.16 -11.93 6.82
N ILE A 70 11.80 -11.03 5.90
CA ILE A 70 11.08 -9.78 6.22
C ILE A 70 9.81 -10.09 7.02
N ASN A 71 9.01 -11.07 6.56
CA ASN A 71 7.77 -11.44 7.25
C ASN A 71 8.02 -12.03 8.64
N ALA A 72 9.07 -12.83 8.81
CA ALA A 72 9.44 -13.37 10.11
C ALA A 72 9.83 -12.26 11.10
N ILE A 73 10.69 -11.33 10.67
CA ILE A 73 11.12 -10.19 11.50
C ILE A 73 9.93 -9.30 11.87
N GLN A 74 9.02 -9.03 10.93
CA GLN A 74 7.83 -8.22 11.21
C GLN A 74 6.90 -8.86 12.26
N ARG A 75 6.74 -10.19 12.23
CA ARG A 75 6.00 -10.93 13.25
C ARG A 75 6.66 -10.80 14.62
N ASP A 76 7.99 -10.97 14.68
CA ASP A 76 8.74 -10.92 15.92
C ASP A 76 8.70 -9.50 16.52
N LEU A 77 8.92 -8.46 15.70
CA LEU A 77 8.76 -7.06 16.10
C LEU A 77 7.32 -6.73 16.55
N THR A 78 6.31 -7.36 15.96
CA THR A 78 4.92 -7.19 16.39
C THR A 78 4.68 -7.78 17.78
N SER A 79 5.23 -8.96 18.06
CA SER A 79 5.17 -9.57 19.40
C SER A 79 5.84 -8.68 20.45
N ILE A 80 7.05 -8.19 20.14
CA ILE A 80 7.79 -7.27 21.02
C ILE A 80 6.99 -5.99 21.27
N ARG A 81 6.40 -5.39 20.21
CA ARG A 81 5.55 -4.20 20.35
C ARG A 81 4.35 -4.44 21.27
N GLN A 82 3.69 -5.59 21.16
CA GLN A 82 2.57 -5.93 22.05
C GLN A 82 3.02 -6.03 23.50
N GLN A 83 4.21 -6.58 23.76
CA GLN A 83 4.79 -6.62 25.10
C GLN A 83 5.13 -5.21 25.60
N ALA A 84 5.75 -4.38 24.76
CA ALA A 84 6.05 -2.99 25.08
C ALA A 84 4.78 -2.21 25.45
N LEU A 85 3.70 -2.32 24.66
CA LEU A 85 2.42 -1.64 24.95
C LEU A 85 1.78 -2.08 26.27
N LYS A 86 1.99 -3.33 26.71
CA LYS A 86 1.52 -3.82 28.02
C LYS A 86 2.34 -3.25 29.18
N GLN A 87 3.64 -3.09 28.97
CA GLN A 87 4.57 -2.56 29.97
C GLN A 87 4.55 -1.02 30.06
N HIS A 88 4.17 -0.36 28.96
CA HIS A 88 4.22 1.08 28.78
C HIS A 88 2.84 1.67 28.46
N PRO A 89 1.92 1.76 29.44
CA PRO A 89 0.56 2.28 29.25
C PRO A 89 0.52 3.76 28.81
N GLU A 90 1.59 4.51 29.01
CA GLU A 90 1.80 5.86 28.48
C GLU A 90 1.75 5.92 26.95
N LEU A 91 2.19 4.87 26.24
CA LEU A 91 2.10 4.80 24.78
C LEU A 91 0.65 4.77 24.32
N VAL A 92 -0.23 4.11 25.08
CA VAL A 92 -1.67 4.10 24.81
C VAL A 92 -2.27 5.49 25.01
N LYS A 93 -1.80 6.25 26.01
CA LYS A 93 -2.23 7.64 26.23
C LYS A 93 -1.77 8.54 25.09
N GLN A 94 -0.53 8.41 24.65
CA GLN A 94 0.01 9.15 23.51
C GLN A 94 -0.75 8.85 22.22
N ALA A 95 -1.07 7.58 21.96
CA ALA A 95 -1.88 7.18 20.80
C ALA A 95 -3.27 7.82 20.82
N LYS A 96 -3.93 7.85 21.99
CA LYS A 96 -5.23 8.52 22.17
C LYS A 96 -5.14 10.04 22.01
N ALA A 97 -4.04 10.65 22.47
CA ALA A 97 -3.81 12.08 22.28
C ALA A 97 -3.67 12.42 20.79
N LEU A 98 -2.86 11.66 20.05
CA LEU A 98 -2.75 11.80 18.60
C LEU A 98 -4.10 11.63 17.89
N GLU A 99 -4.88 10.60 18.24
CA GLU A 99 -6.22 10.38 17.68
C GLU A 99 -7.17 11.55 17.95
N THR A 100 -7.16 12.08 19.17
CA THR A 100 -8.02 13.20 19.58
C THR A 100 -7.65 14.47 18.81
N THR A 101 -6.35 14.79 18.74
CA THR A 101 -5.87 15.94 17.96
C THR A 101 -6.18 15.77 16.48
N TYR A 102 -6.04 14.56 15.92
CA TYR A 102 -6.40 14.30 14.53
C TYR A 102 -7.87 14.59 14.27
N LYS A 103 -8.77 14.12 15.15
CA LYS A 103 -10.23 14.37 15.02
C LYS A 103 -10.55 15.86 15.10
N GLN A 104 -9.97 16.57 16.06
CA GLN A 104 -10.15 18.02 16.19
C GLN A 104 -9.70 18.75 14.92
N LYS A 105 -8.51 18.44 14.41
CA LYS A 105 -8.01 19.03 13.16
C LYS A 105 -8.85 18.66 11.95
N ALA A 106 -9.33 17.43 11.87
CA ALA A 106 -10.22 17.00 10.80
C ALA A 106 -11.54 17.78 10.81
N GLU A 107 -12.14 17.96 11.98
CA GLU A 107 -13.35 18.77 12.16
C GLU A 107 -13.12 20.24 11.81
N GLU A 108 -12.02 20.84 12.27
CA GLU A 108 -11.64 22.24 11.97
C GLU A 108 -11.57 22.53 10.47
N ILE A 109 -11.06 21.60 9.66
CA ILE A 109 -10.91 21.78 8.21
C ILE A 109 -12.08 21.17 7.40
N GLY A 110 -13.09 20.63 8.07
CA GLY A 110 -14.23 19.95 7.44
C GLY A 110 -13.86 18.68 6.67
N TYR A 111 -12.80 17.97 7.09
CA TYR A 111 -12.43 16.67 6.53
C TYR A 111 -13.41 15.60 6.96
N ASN A 112 -14.23 15.12 6.03
CA ASN A 112 -15.22 14.07 6.29
C ASN A 112 -15.23 13.04 5.15
N PRO A 113 -14.41 11.98 5.24
CA PRO A 113 -14.35 10.95 4.22
C PRO A 113 -15.66 10.15 4.13
N ASP A 114 -16.35 9.92 5.25
CA ASP A 114 -17.60 9.15 5.27
C ASP A 114 -18.72 9.88 4.53
N ALA A 115 -18.84 11.21 4.73
CA ALA A 115 -19.78 12.04 3.97
C ALA A 115 -19.44 12.06 2.47
N PHE A 116 -18.16 12.05 2.11
CA PHE A 116 -17.74 11.93 0.71
C PHE A 116 -18.15 10.58 0.10
N VAL A 117 -17.95 9.47 0.82
CA VAL A 117 -18.36 8.14 0.37
C VAL A 117 -19.87 8.08 0.15
N ALA A 118 -20.67 8.58 1.09
CA ALA A 118 -22.12 8.64 0.94
C ALA A 118 -22.54 9.47 -0.30
N LYS A 119 -21.89 10.62 -0.52
CA LYS A 119 -22.12 11.45 -1.71
C LYS A 119 -21.71 10.74 -3.00
N ALA A 120 -20.57 10.04 -3.00
CA ALA A 120 -20.07 9.27 -4.14
C ALA A 120 -21.05 8.17 -4.55
N GLU A 121 -21.56 7.41 -3.58
CA GLU A 121 -22.54 6.35 -3.82
C GLU A 121 -23.87 6.91 -4.37
N ALA A 122 -24.33 8.04 -3.85
CA ALA A 122 -25.52 8.72 -4.35
C ALA A 122 -25.33 9.18 -5.81
N LEU A 123 -24.19 9.81 -6.12
CA LEU A 123 -23.85 10.25 -7.49
C LEU A 123 -23.75 9.06 -8.45
N GLN A 124 -23.18 7.93 -8.03
CA GLN A 124 -23.11 6.73 -8.85
C GLN A 124 -24.49 6.10 -9.10
N LYS A 125 -25.41 6.16 -8.13
CA LYS A 125 -26.80 5.73 -8.34
C LYS A 125 -27.51 6.64 -9.35
N GLU A 126 -27.28 7.95 -9.26
CA GLU A 126 -27.88 8.94 -10.15
C GLU A 126 -27.38 8.79 -11.59
N LEU A 127 -26.06 8.63 -11.78
CA LEU A 127 -25.43 8.42 -13.09
C LEU A 127 -25.86 7.15 -13.82
N ARG A 128 -26.34 6.12 -13.08
CA ARG A 128 -26.84 4.86 -13.66
C ARG A 128 -28.26 4.95 -14.21
N LYS A 129 -28.98 6.04 -13.95
CA LYS A 129 -30.32 6.24 -14.51
C LYS A 129 -30.22 6.45 -16.02
N THR A 130 -31.00 5.68 -16.77
CA THR A 130 -30.90 5.55 -18.24
C THR A 130 -31.33 6.80 -19.03
N ASN A 131 -32.05 7.74 -18.40
CA ASN A 131 -32.66 8.90 -19.07
C ASN A 131 -32.11 10.26 -18.62
N MET A 132 -30.85 10.32 -18.16
CA MET A 132 -30.25 11.59 -17.75
C MET A 132 -29.71 12.39 -18.95
N PRO A 133 -30.05 13.68 -19.09
CA PRO A 133 -29.44 14.59 -20.05
C PRO A 133 -27.91 14.64 -19.88
N GLU A 134 -27.20 14.79 -20.99
CA GLU A 134 -25.72 14.83 -20.98
C GLU A 134 -25.18 16.01 -20.15
N GLU A 135 -25.84 17.17 -20.19
CA GLU A 135 -25.48 18.33 -19.38
C GLU A 135 -25.55 18.04 -17.87
N GLU A 136 -26.61 17.36 -17.44
CA GLU A 136 -26.80 16.97 -16.04
C GLU A 136 -25.76 15.92 -15.63
N ARG A 137 -25.49 14.93 -16.49
CA ARG A 137 -24.40 13.96 -16.30
C ARG A 137 -23.05 14.66 -16.12
N ASN A 138 -22.73 15.61 -17.00
CA ASN A 138 -21.48 16.37 -16.94
C ASN A 138 -21.37 17.22 -15.67
N LYS A 139 -22.48 17.78 -15.20
CA LYS A 139 -22.53 18.50 -13.92
C LYS A 139 -22.21 17.56 -12.75
N LEU A 140 -22.83 16.38 -12.67
CA LEU A 140 -22.57 15.40 -11.60
C LEU A 140 -21.11 14.92 -11.60
N VAL A 141 -20.52 14.68 -12.78
CA VAL A 141 -19.11 14.30 -12.90
C VAL A 141 -18.18 15.42 -12.39
N LYS A 142 -18.48 16.68 -12.74
CA LYS A 142 -17.72 17.84 -12.25
C LYS A 142 -17.83 17.99 -10.73
N GLU A 143 -19.03 17.85 -10.17
CA GLU A 143 -19.25 17.91 -8.72
C GLU A 143 -18.49 16.80 -7.97
N PHE A 144 -18.47 15.59 -8.55
CA PHE A 144 -17.70 14.49 -8.00
C PHE A 144 -16.19 14.78 -8.01
N ALA A 145 -15.66 15.26 -9.14
CA ALA A 145 -14.25 15.59 -9.29
C ALA A 145 -13.82 16.69 -8.31
N ALA A 146 -14.62 17.74 -8.17
CA ALA A 146 -14.37 18.83 -7.22
C ALA A 146 -14.37 18.33 -5.77
N ALA A 147 -15.35 17.50 -5.38
CA ALA A 147 -15.41 16.92 -4.05
C ALA A 147 -14.19 16.03 -3.76
N LYS A 148 -13.73 15.24 -4.74
CA LYS A 148 -12.53 14.42 -4.62
C LYS A 148 -11.26 15.27 -4.41
N GLN A 149 -11.13 16.35 -5.18
CA GLN A 149 -10.00 17.28 -5.06
C GLN A 149 -9.99 17.98 -3.69
N GLN A 150 -11.15 18.43 -3.22
CA GLN A 150 -11.27 19.04 -1.90
C GLN A 150 -10.88 18.08 -0.79
N LEU A 151 -11.37 16.84 -0.82
CA LEU A 151 -11.01 15.82 0.16
C LEU A 151 -9.51 15.50 0.16
N ALA A 152 -8.89 15.44 -1.02
CA ALA A 152 -7.46 15.23 -1.16
C ALA A 152 -6.65 16.39 -0.57
N HIS A 153 -7.09 17.64 -0.80
CA HIS A 153 -6.47 18.82 -0.21
C HIS A 153 -6.57 18.82 1.32
N GLN A 154 -7.76 18.57 1.86
CA GLN A 154 -7.98 18.48 3.31
C GLN A 154 -7.12 17.37 3.94
N ARG A 155 -7.05 16.19 3.31
CA ARG A 155 -6.16 15.12 3.75
C ARG A 155 -4.70 15.55 3.78
N GLN A 156 -4.23 16.26 2.75
CA GLN A 156 -2.86 16.74 2.69
C GLN A 156 -2.57 17.73 3.85
N VAL A 157 -3.51 18.62 4.15
CA VAL A 157 -3.40 19.55 5.28
C VAL A 157 -3.23 18.80 6.60
N LEU A 158 -4.01 17.73 6.84
CA LEU A 158 -3.87 16.92 8.06
C LEU A 158 -2.54 16.18 8.14
N ILE A 159 -2.10 15.55 7.04
CA ILE A 159 -0.85 14.79 7.02
C ILE A 159 0.36 15.70 7.19
N SER A 160 0.27 16.94 6.73
CA SER A 160 1.31 17.96 6.86
C SER A 160 1.17 18.86 8.10
N ASP A 161 0.15 18.64 8.94
CA ASP A 161 -0.04 19.45 10.15
C ASP A 161 1.14 19.24 11.11
N PRO A 162 1.85 20.30 11.51
CA PRO A 162 3.06 20.18 12.31
C PRO A 162 2.81 19.57 13.69
N THR A 163 1.61 19.76 14.26
CA THR A 163 1.23 19.19 15.56
C THR A 163 1.05 17.69 15.43
N LEU A 164 0.31 17.23 14.41
CA LEU A 164 0.10 15.82 14.13
C LEU A 164 1.42 15.11 13.79
N VAL A 165 2.26 15.72 12.97
CA VAL A 165 3.59 15.20 12.63
C VAL A 165 4.45 15.05 13.89
N SER A 166 4.45 16.06 14.78
CA SER A 166 5.20 16.02 16.03
C SER A 166 4.73 14.90 16.96
N LEU A 167 3.41 14.80 17.18
CA LEU A 167 2.81 13.76 18.03
C LEU A 167 3.08 12.36 17.47
N GLN A 168 2.97 12.18 16.15
CA GLN A 168 3.29 10.92 15.50
C GLN A 168 4.76 10.53 15.68
N LYS A 169 5.68 11.50 15.50
CA LYS A 169 7.11 11.27 15.68
C LYS A 169 7.44 10.89 17.12
N SER A 170 6.88 11.60 18.11
CA SER A 170 7.06 11.28 19.53
C SER A 170 6.58 9.87 19.83
N LEU A 171 5.35 9.53 19.43
CA LEU A 171 4.79 8.20 19.64
C LEU A 171 5.65 7.11 19.00
N GLN A 172 6.15 7.33 17.80
CA GLN A 172 7.03 6.37 17.12
C GLN A 172 8.35 6.18 17.87
N GLN A 173 8.99 7.27 18.28
CA GLN A 173 10.25 7.23 19.02
C GLN A 173 10.09 6.51 20.37
N ASP A 174 9.06 6.87 21.11
CA ASP A 174 8.77 6.28 22.43
C ASP A 174 8.38 4.80 22.30
N THR A 175 7.65 4.43 21.25
CA THR A 175 7.35 3.02 20.96
C THR A 175 8.62 2.22 20.67
N ILE A 176 9.56 2.76 19.88
CA ILE A 176 10.82 2.07 19.60
C ILE A 176 11.67 1.96 20.87
N ALA A 177 11.74 3.03 21.68
CA ALA A 177 12.47 3.01 22.95
C ALA A 177 11.89 1.96 23.90
N ALA A 178 10.57 1.90 24.03
CA ALA A 178 9.87 0.89 24.81
C ALA A 178 10.12 -0.52 24.28
N MET A 179 10.08 -0.74 22.97
CA MET A 179 10.42 -2.05 22.37
C MET A 179 11.86 -2.47 22.70
N LYS A 180 12.84 -1.56 22.60
CA LYS A 180 14.23 -1.83 22.97
C LYS A 180 14.39 -2.15 24.45
N ALA A 181 13.61 -1.50 25.32
CA ALA A 181 13.59 -1.78 26.75
C ALA A 181 12.94 -3.14 27.07
N SER A 182 11.91 -3.53 26.32
CA SER A 182 11.21 -4.81 26.51
C SER A 182 11.99 -6.02 25.98
N ASP A 183 12.68 -5.88 24.85
CA ASP A 183 13.45 -6.97 24.23
C ASP A 183 14.76 -6.44 23.61
N PRO A 184 15.94 -6.93 24.04
CA PRO A 184 17.24 -6.48 23.51
C PRO A 184 17.46 -6.85 22.02
N LYS A 185 16.73 -7.84 21.48
CA LYS A 185 16.82 -8.22 20.05
C LYS A 185 16.18 -7.18 19.13
N THR A 186 15.37 -6.26 19.68
CA THR A 186 14.67 -5.23 18.90
C THR A 186 15.60 -4.47 17.96
N GLU A 187 16.77 -4.05 18.45
CA GLU A 187 17.71 -3.26 17.65
C GLU A 187 18.30 -4.05 16.47
N ALA A 188 18.65 -5.31 16.71
CA ALA A 188 19.14 -6.20 15.66
C ALA A 188 18.05 -6.44 14.61
N LEU A 189 16.82 -6.74 15.04
CA LEU A 189 15.68 -6.99 14.16
C LEU A 189 15.32 -5.76 13.31
N LEU A 190 15.33 -4.55 13.88
CA LEU A 190 15.08 -3.32 13.14
C LEU A 190 16.16 -3.07 12.08
N THR A 191 17.43 -3.30 12.44
CA THR A 191 18.57 -3.14 11.51
C THR A 191 18.49 -4.15 10.38
N GLU A 192 18.25 -5.43 10.69
CA GLU A 192 18.11 -6.49 9.70
C GLU A 192 16.93 -6.23 8.76
N LEU A 193 15.78 -5.79 9.30
CA LEU A 193 14.62 -5.44 8.49
C LEU A 193 14.95 -4.35 7.47
N GLN A 194 15.63 -3.29 7.90
CA GLN A 194 16.01 -2.18 7.00
C GLN A 194 16.91 -2.67 5.86
N GLN A 195 17.94 -3.47 6.18
CA GLN A 195 18.84 -4.05 5.18
C GLN A 195 18.11 -4.94 4.17
N LEU A 196 17.20 -5.78 4.64
CA LEU A 196 16.43 -6.67 3.76
C LEU A 196 15.48 -5.88 2.85
N ILE A 197 14.82 -4.84 3.35
CA ILE A 197 13.95 -3.98 2.53
C ILE A 197 14.75 -3.28 1.44
N ASP A 198 15.92 -2.73 1.77
CA ASP A 198 16.78 -2.05 0.81
C ASP A 198 17.35 -3.00 -0.26
N SER A 199 17.49 -4.30 0.05
CA SER A 199 17.94 -5.32 -0.91
C SER A 199 16.88 -5.76 -1.92
N VAL A 200 15.59 -5.47 -1.67
CA VAL A 200 14.46 -5.88 -2.53
C VAL A 200 13.96 -4.74 -3.41
N ARG A 201 14.25 -3.50 -3.03
CA ARG A 201 13.92 -2.29 -3.80
C ARG A 201 14.80 -2.20 -5.06
#